data_AF-A0A2T5CH85-F1
#
_entry.id   AF-A0A2T5CH85-F1
#
_cell.length_a   1.000
_cell.length_b   1.000
_cell.length_c   1.000
_cell.angle_alpha   90.00
_cell.angle_beta   90.00
_cell.angle_gamma   90.00
#
_symmetry.space_group_name_H-M   'P 1'
#
loop_
_entity.id
_entity.type
_entity.pdbx_description
1 polymer ?
#
loop_
_entity_poly.entity_id
_entity_poly.type
_entity_poly.pdbx_seq_one_letter_code
_entity_poly.pdbx_strand_id
1 'polypeptide(L)'
;MAEDKSAAILSELRALHETYRQRLASDIPELQNLADALASSSEPAPLLEDLKHALHRMAGSAGTFGFPELGAAARNLEIRIQEWMHPSGTTMPTSQDLLDLQHEVHALRGQIPKHPPRRRRPAVSTFMQFIPRESTAKS
;
A
#
# COMPACT_ATOMS: atom_id res chain seq x y z
N MET A 1 4.01 -0.69 37.35
CA MET A 1 3.77 0.46 36.45
C MET A 1 4.07 0.19 34.96
N ALA A 2 4.96 -0.75 34.58
CA ALA A 2 5.21 -1.06 33.16
C ALA A 2 4.05 -1.80 32.44
N GLU A 3 3.29 -2.62 33.18
CA GLU A 3 2.11 -3.36 32.67
C GLU A 3 1.00 -2.42 32.17
N ASP A 4 0.70 -1.37 32.95
CA ASP A 4 -0.38 -0.41 32.71
C ASP A 4 -0.14 0.47 31.47
N LYS A 5 1.11 0.93 31.32
CA LYS A 5 1.54 1.73 30.16
C LYS A 5 1.47 0.92 28.85
N SER A 6 1.76 -0.37 28.91
CA SER A 6 1.68 -1.27 27.76
C SER A 6 0.22 -1.48 27.31
N ALA A 7 -0.69 -1.65 28.26
CA ALA A 7 -2.12 -1.77 28.00
C ALA A 7 -2.71 -0.49 27.40
N ALA A 8 -2.30 0.68 27.91
CA ALA A 8 -2.72 1.99 27.39
C ALA A 8 -2.28 2.19 25.93
N ILE A 9 -1.01 1.91 25.61
CA ILE A 9 -0.48 2.00 24.23
C ILE A 9 -1.22 1.06 23.28
N LEU A 10 -1.52 -0.18 23.71
CA LEU A 10 -2.29 -1.13 22.91
C LEU A 10 -3.74 -0.69 22.69
N SER A 11 -4.32 0.04 23.65
CA SER A 11 -5.66 0.64 23.50
C SER A 11 -5.66 1.76 22.47
N GLU A 12 -4.69 2.67 22.55
CA GLU A 12 -4.55 3.79 21.61
C GLU A 12 -4.27 3.32 20.18
N LEU A 13 -3.39 2.32 20.00
CA LEU A 13 -3.16 1.70 18.69
C LEU A 13 -4.44 1.07 18.10
N ARG A 14 -5.27 0.43 18.94
CA ARG A 14 -6.56 -0.12 18.49
C ARG A 14 -7.54 0.98 18.08
N ALA A 15 -7.59 2.08 18.83
CA ALA A 15 -8.44 3.22 18.50
C ALA A 15 -8.04 3.88 17.17
N LEU A 16 -6.73 4.06 16.94
CA LEU A 16 -6.20 4.57 15.69
C LEU A 16 -6.52 3.65 14.51
N HIS A 17 -6.34 2.33 14.69
CA HIS A 17 -6.66 1.33 13.68
C HIS A 17 -8.15 1.33 13.32
N GLU A 18 -9.05 1.40 14.30
CA GLU A 18 -10.50 1.43 14.05
C GLU A 18 -10.95 2.74 13.39
N THR A 19 -10.40 3.87 13.83
CA THR A 19 -10.70 5.18 13.21
C THR A 19 -10.28 5.20 11.75
N TYR A 20 -9.10 4.66 11.44
CA TYR A 20 -8.64 4.56 10.06
C TYR A 20 -9.53 3.60 9.25
N ARG A 21 -9.91 2.45 9.83
CA ARG A 21 -10.84 1.49 9.19
C ARG A 21 -12.19 2.12 8.85
N GLN A 22 -12.71 3.00 9.71
CA GLN A 22 -13.93 3.76 9.43
C GLN A 22 -13.75 4.74 8.26
N ARG A 23 -12.61 5.43 8.18
CA ARG A 23 -12.30 6.30 7.04
C ARG A 23 -12.19 5.53 5.73
N LEU A 24 -11.55 4.36 5.74
CA LEU A 24 -11.45 3.49 4.56
C LEU A 24 -12.81 3.09 4.00
N ALA A 25 -13.86 3.02 4.84
CA ALA A 25 -15.21 2.73 4.38
C ALA A 25 -15.81 3.83 3.49
N SER A 26 -15.28 5.07 3.56
CA SER A 26 -15.64 6.18 2.68
C SER A 26 -14.61 6.39 1.57
N ASP A 27 -13.32 6.29 1.89
CA ASP A 27 -12.23 6.58 0.95
C ASP A 27 -12.15 5.56 -0.20
N ILE A 28 -12.42 4.27 0.07
CA ILE A 28 -12.38 3.23 -0.98
C ILE A 28 -13.52 3.40 -2.00
N PRO A 29 -14.78 3.62 -1.60
CA PRO A 29 -15.84 3.95 -2.55
C PRO A 29 -15.54 5.18 -3.41
N GLU A 30 -14.90 6.21 -2.84
CA GLU A 30 -14.49 7.40 -3.61
C GLU A 30 -13.47 7.03 -4.72
N LEU A 31 -12.46 6.23 -4.37
CA LEU A 31 -11.49 5.69 -5.35
C LEU A 31 -12.16 4.85 -6.44
N GLN A 32 -13.11 4.00 -6.06
CA GLN A 32 -13.87 3.16 -6.99
C GLN A 32 -14.70 4.02 -7.96
N ASN A 33 -15.36 5.05 -7.46
CA ASN A 33 -16.13 5.98 -8.30
C ASN A 33 -15.23 6.73 -9.30
N LEU A 34 -14.04 7.17 -8.87
CA LEU A 34 -13.06 7.81 -9.75
C LEU A 34 -12.59 6.85 -10.86
N ALA A 35 -12.31 5.59 -10.51
CA ALA A 35 -11.92 4.57 -11.47
C ALA A 35 -13.04 4.20 -12.45
N ASP A 36 -14.30 4.16 -11.99
CA ASP A 36 -15.47 3.90 -12.82
C ASP A 36 -15.72 5.06 -13.81
N ALA A 37 -15.56 6.30 -13.36
CA ALA A 37 -15.65 7.48 -14.22
C ALA A 37 -14.55 7.49 -15.30
N LEU A 38 -13.37 6.97 -14.98
CA LEU A 38 -12.22 6.87 -15.88
C LEU A 38 -12.50 5.98 -17.09
N ALA A 39 -13.20 4.87 -16.90
CA ALA A 39 -13.57 3.95 -17.99
C ALA A 39 -14.55 4.56 -19.01
N SER A 40 -15.31 5.58 -18.60
CA SER A 40 -16.35 6.23 -19.44
C SER A 40 -15.96 7.64 -19.90
N SER A 41 -14.82 8.17 -19.48
CA SER A 41 -14.41 9.55 -19.77
C SER A 41 -13.72 9.67 -21.13
N SER A 42 -14.06 10.71 -21.88
CA SER A 42 -13.32 11.12 -23.08
C SER A 42 -12.01 11.84 -22.75
N GLU A 43 -11.88 12.36 -21.53
CA GLU A 43 -10.67 13.04 -21.03
C GLU A 43 -10.23 12.40 -19.71
N PRO A 44 -9.37 11.36 -19.76
CA PRO A 44 -8.96 10.63 -18.57
C PRO A 44 -7.93 11.38 -17.71
N ALA A 45 -7.21 12.35 -18.27
CA ALA A 45 -6.11 13.06 -17.59
C ALA A 45 -6.48 13.69 -16.23
N PRO A 46 -7.56 14.49 -16.08
CA PRO A 46 -7.92 15.05 -14.77
C PRO A 46 -8.32 13.97 -13.76
N LEU A 47 -9.05 12.94 -14.21
CA LEU A 47 -9.46 11.82 -13.35
C LEU A 47 -8.26 10.98 -12.90
N LEU A 48 -7.24 10.80 -13.75
CA LEU A 48 -5.99 10.15 -13.39
C LEU A 48 -5.23 10.95 -12.32
N GLU A 49 -5.21 12.29 -12.44
CA GLU A 49 -4.58 13.13 -11.41
C GLU A 49 -5.30 12.98 -10.07
N ASP A 50 -6.63 13.07 -10.05
CA ASP A 50 -7.44 12.92 -8.84
C ASP A 50 -7.25 11.52 -8.21
N LEU A 51 -7.26 10.48 -9.04
CA LEU A 51 -7.04 9.09 -8.60
C LEU A 51 -5.63 8.92 -8.03
N LYS A 52 -4.61 9.48 -8.67
CA LYS A 52 -3.22 9.47 -8.16
C LYS A 52 -3.13 10.14 -6.79
N HIS A 53 -3.76 11.30 -6.60
CA HIS A 53 -3.74 12.01 -5.32
C HIS A 53 -4.41 11.20 -4.22
N ALA A 54 -5.56 10.61 -4.49
CA ALA A 54 -6.26 9.75 -3.54
C ALA A 54 -5.43 8.50 -3.17
N LEU A 55 -4.80 7.85 -4.16
CA LEU A 55 -3.91 6.71 -3.94
C LEU A 55 -2.67 7.09 -3.13
N HIS A 56 -2.07 8.25 -3.39
CA HIS A 56 -0.93 8.77 -2.62
C HIS A 56 -1.28 8.94 -1.14
N ARG A 57 -2.43 9.56 -0.83
CA ARG A 57 -2.91 9.71 0.56
C ARG A 57 -3.13 8.36 1.22
N MET A 58 -3.73 7.40 0.50
CA MET A 58 -3.96 6.05 1.01
C MET A 58 -2.64 5.32 1.28
N ALA A 59 -1.70 5.32 0.33
CA ALA A 59 -0.39 4.71 0.48
C ALA A 59 0.39 5.27 1.67
N GLY A 60 0.39 6.60 1.82
CA GLY A 60 1.10 7.30 2.89
C GLY A 60 0.51 7.03 4.29
N SER A 61 -0.82 6.96 4.40
CA SER A 61 -1.49 6.74 5.69
C SER A 61 -1.58 5.27 6.09
N ALA A 62 -1.82 4.36 5.15
CA ALA A 62 -2.07 2.95 5.42
C ALA A 62 -0.90 2.27 6.15
N GLY A 63 0.35 2.62 5.82
CA GLY A 63 1.54 2.11 6.51
C GLY A 63 1.59 2.51 7.99
N THR A 64 1.22 3.74 8.33
CA THR A 64 1.22 4.26 9.70
C THR A 64 0.14 3.60 10.57
N PHE A 65 -1.01 3.29 9.99
CA PHE A 65 -2.16 2.73 10.71
C PHE A 65 -2.20 1.19 10.76
N GLY A 66 -1.19 0.51 10.22
CA GLY A 66 -1.10 -0.95 10.28
C GLY A 66 -1.80 -1.69 9.13
N PHE A 67 -1.93 -1.04 7.98
CA PHE A 67 -2.46 -1.61 6.73
C PHE A 67 -1.37 -1.67 5.64
N PRO A 68 -0.26 -2.38 5.87
CA PRO A 68 0.90 -2.35 4.96
C PRO A 68 0.59 -2.91 3.58
N GLU A 69 -0.28 -3.92 3.49
CA GLU A 69 -0.69 -4.55 2.22
C GLU A 69 -1.50 -3.55 1.37
N LEU A 70 -2.52 -2.93 1.97
CA LEU A 70 -3.31 -1.87 1.34
C LEU A 70 -2.42 -0.71 0.86
N GLY A 71 -1.48 -0.27 1.71
CA GLY A 71 -0.56 0.81 1.36
C GLY A 71 0.35 0.46 0.20
N ALA A 72 0.88 -0.77 0.16
CA ALA A 72 1.71 -1.26 -0.93
C ALA A 72 0.91 -1.35 -2.25
N ALA A 73 -0.32 -1.85 -2.22
CA ALA A 73 -1.17 -1.92 -3.40
C ALA A 73 -1.56 -0.54 -3.92
N ALA A 74 -1.93 0.39 -3.03
CA ALA A 74 -2.21 1.78 -3.41
C ALA A 74 -0.98 2.45 -4.04
N ARG A 75 0.22 2.20 -3.49
CA ARG A 75 1.47 2.72 -4.02
C ARG A 75 1.80 2.18 -5.41
N ASN A 76 1.56 0.90 -5.67
CA ASN A 76 1.78 0.31 -6.99
C ASN A 76 0.87 0.95 -8.06
N LEU A 77 -0.40 1.18 -7.72
CA LEU A 77 -1.34 1.87 -8.61
C LEU A 77 -0.94 3.33 -8.85
N GLU A 78 -0.51 4.04 -7.79
CA GLU A 78 -0.02 5.42 -7.88
C GLU A 78 1.16 5.55 -8.85
N ILE A 79 2.16 4.66 -8.74
CA ILE A 79 3.34 4.66 -9.61
C ILE A 79 2.93 4.43 -11.08
N ARG A 80 2.01 3.47 -11.33
CA ARG A 80 1.52 3.19 -12.68
C ARG A 80 0.86 4.42 -13.32
N ILE A 81 0.01 5.12 -12.57
CA ILE A 81 -0.61 6.36 -13.06
C ILE A 81 0.45 7.43 -13.29
N GLN A 82 1.44 7.56 -12.40
CA GLN A 82 2.54 8.52 -12.56
C GLN A 82 3.35 8.26 -13.84
N GLU A 83 3.56 7.00 -14.22
CA GLU A 83 4.24 6.62 -15.47
C GLU A 83 3.46 7.05 -16.72
N TRP A 84 2.13 6.89 -16.71
CA TRP A 84 1.26 7.34 -17.80
C TRP A 84 1.21 8.85 -17.95
N MET A 85 1.32 9.58 -16.83
CA MET A 85 1.27 11.04 -16.80
C MET A 85 2.63 11.70 -17.01
N HIS A 86 3.72 10.93 -17.02
CA HIS A 86 5.05 11.47 -17.19
C HIS A 86 5.20 12.06 -18.61
N PRO A 87 5.72 13.29 -18.77
CA PRO A 87 5.85 13.95 -20.08
C PRO A 87 6.81 13.22 -21.04
N SER A 88 7.67 12.33 -20.52
CA SER A 88 8.51 11.42 -21.31
C SER A 88 8.00 9.97 -21.32
N GLY A 89 6.80 9.74 -20.77
CA GLY A 89 6.16 8.44 -20.71
C GLY A 89 5.95 7.86 -22.11
N THR A 90 6.44 6.64 -22.32
CA THR A 90 6.53 6.01 -23.66
C THR A 90 5.18 5.50 -24.17
N THR A 91 4.16 5.39 -23.32
CA THR A 91 2.88 4.76 -23.69
C THR A 91 1.71 5.42 -22.99
N MET A 92 0.80 6.02 -23.78
CA MET A 92 -0.53 6.41 -23.30
C MET A 92 -1.31 5.16 -22.87
N PRO A 93 -2.05 5.19 -21.74
CA PRO A 93 -2.83 4.04 -21.31
C PRO A 93 -3.86 3.66 -22.37
N THR A 94 -3.90 2.38 -22.72
CA THR A 94 -4.92 1.82 -23.59
C THR A 94 -6.23 1.63 -22.82
N SER A 95 -7.34 1.41 -23.52
CA SER A 95 -8.62 1.09 -22.87
C SER A 95 -8.53 -0.16 -21.99
N GLN A 96 -7.68 -1.13 -22.33
CA GLN A 96 -7.46 -2.32 -21.51
C GLN A 96 -6.71 -1.98 -20.22
N ASP A 97 -5.69 -1.13 -20.28
CA ASP A 97 -4.94 -0.69 -19.10
C ASP A 97 -5.84 0.04 -18.08
N LEU A 98 -6.80 0.83 -18.58
CA LEU A 98 -7.79 1.52 -17.75
C LEU A 98 -8.78 0.56 -17.09
N LEU A 99 -9.21 -0.48 -17.80
CA LEU A 99 -10.07 -1.54 -17.24
C LEU A 99 -9.32 -2.36 -16.17
N ASP A 100 -8.06 -2.68 -16.41
CA ASP A 100 -7.23 -3.41 -15.43
C ASP A 100 -7.01 -2.55 -14.18
N LEU A 101 -6.72 -1.25 -14.35
CA LEU A 101 -6.65 -0.29 -13.24
C LEU A 101 -7.94 -0.25 -12.43
N GLN A 102 -9.09 -0.19 -13.10
CA GLN A 102 -10.40 -0.20 -12.45
C GLN A 102 -10.60 -1.47 -11.62
N HIS A 103 -10.34 -2.65 -12.20
CA HIS A 103 -10.44 -3.92 -11.47
C HIS A 103 -9.51 -3.96 -10.25
N GLU A 104 -8.27 -3.49 -10.37
CA GLU A 104 -7.31 -3.45 -9.27
C GLU A 104 -7.74 -2.47 -8.16
N VAL A 105 -8.28 -1.29 -8.52
CA VAL A 105 -8.84 -0.34 -7.55
C VAL A 105 -10.02 -0.96 -6.80
N HIS A 106 -10.92 -1.67 -7.49
CA HIS A 106 -12.03 -2.39 -6.84
C HIS A 106 -11.54 -3.53 -5.94
N ALA A 107 -10.40 -4.14 -6.26
CA ALA A 107 -9.79 -5.20 -5.44
C ALA A 107 -9.14 -4.66 -4.15
N LEU A 108 -8.86 -3.36 -4.03
CA LEU A 108 -8.26 -2.76 -2.81
C LEU A 108 -9.10 -3.02 -1.55
N ARG A 109 -10.43 -3.07 -1.68
CA ARG A 109 -11.33 -3.42 -0.56
C ARG A 109 -11.02 -4.79 0.03
N GLY A 110 -10.56 -5.73 -0.80
CA GLY A 110 -10.18 -7.09 -0.37
C GLY A 110 -8.91 -7.12 0.50
N GLN A 111 -8.12 -6.04 0.51
CA GLN A 111 -6.89 -5.93 1.28
C GLN A 111 -7.08 -5.32 2.67
N ILE A 112 -8.33 -5.03 3.07
CA ILE A 112 -8.62 -4.63 4.45
C ILE A 112 -8.66 -5.90 5.31
N PRO A 113 -7.67 -6.13 6.18
CA PRO A 113 -7.69 -7.30 7.04
C PRO A 113 -8.84 -7.17 8.05
N LYS A 114 -9.64 -8.25 8.18
CA LYS A 114 -10.76 -8.31 9.14
C LYS A 114 -10.29 -8.38 10.61
N HIS A 115 -9.00 -8.54 10.84
CA HIS A 115 -8.34 -8.56 12.15
C HIS A 115 -7.02 -7.79 12.07
N PRO A 116 -6.61 -7.08 13.14
CA PRO A 116 -5.34 -6.37 13.15
C PRO A 116 -4.19 -7.34 12.83
N PRO A 117 -3.18 -6.93 12.05
CA PRO A 117 -2.06 -7.79 11.74
C PRO A 117 -1.37 -8.20 13.04
N ARG A 118 -1.34 -9.51 13.32
CA ARG A 118 -0.48 -10.05 14.38
C ARG A 118 0.94 -9.66 14.01
N ARG A 119 1.59 -8.82 14.84
CA ARG A 119 2.99 -8.41 14.67
C ARG A 119 3.80 -9.58 14.15
N ARG A 120 4.19 -9.53 12.86
CA ARG A 120 5.19 -10.44 12.32
C ARG A 120 6.46 -10.15 13.11
N ARG A 121 6.84 -11.07 14.01
CA ARG A 121 8.18 -11.09 14.59
C ARG A 121 9.14 -11.02 13.41
N PRO A 122 10.11 -10.08 13.37
CA PRO A 122 11.18 -10.21 12.40
C PRO A 122 11.80 -11.59 12.63
N ALA A 123 11.83 -12.41 11.58
CA ALA A 123 12.70 -13.57 11.59
C ALA A 123 14.09 -13.00 11.85
N VAL A 124 14.62 -13.24 13.05
CA VAL A 124 16.04 -13.07 13.32
C VAL A 124 16.70 -14.04 12.36
N SER A 125 17.06 -13.54 11.18
CA SER A 125 17.86 -14.27 10.22
C SER A 125 19.25 -14.30 10.85
N THR A 126 19.45 -15.33 11.67
CA THR A 126 20.73 -15.83 12.14
C THR A 126 21.65 -15.95 10.93
N PHE A 127 22.40 -14.91 10.64
CA PHE A 127 23.54 -14.98 9.72
C PHE A 127 24.77 -15.24 10.59
N MET A 128 24.84 -16.48 11.07
CA MET A 128 26.01 -17.04 11.69
C MET A 128 26.88 -17.62 10.57
N GLN A 129 28.08 -17.05 10.44
CA GLN A 129 29.33 -17.74 10.13
C GLN A 129 29.73 -17.95 8.66
N PHE A 130 30.69 -17.14 8.20
CA PHE A 130 31.76 -17.62 7.30
C PHE A 130 33.03 -16.78 7.50
N ILE A 131 33.89 -17.21 8.44
CA ILE A 131 35.31 -16.81 8.48
C ILE A 131 36.07 -17.99 7.86
N PRO A 132 36.68 -17.88 6.68
CA PRO A 132 37.59 -18.91 6.20
C PRO A 132 38.88 -18.85 7.02
N ARG A 133 39.15 -19.94 7.75
CA ARG A 133 40.50 -20.29 8.22
C ARG A 133 41.22 -20.97 7.07
N GLU A 134 42.20 -20.31 6.47
CA GLU A 134 43.17 -20.98 5.60
C GLU A 134 44.23 -21.66 6.47
N SER A 135 44.29 -22.98 6.34
CA SER A 135 45.20 -23.87 7.05
C SER A 135 46.29 -24.34 6.08
N THR A 136 47.53 -23.99 6.39
CA THR A 136 48.77 -24.81 6.28
C THR A 136 49.12 -25.55 4.97
N ALA A 137 50.29 -25.23 4.39
CA ALA A 137 51.40 -26.16 4.05
C ALA A 137 52.48 -25.41 3.24
N LYS A 138 53.72 -25.25 3.74
CA LYS A 138 54.86 -26.19 3.62
C LYS A 138 55.47 -26.21 2.20
N SER A 139 56.53 -25.42 1.98
CA SER A 139 57.79 -25.87 1.37
C SER A 139 58.90 -24.84 1.57
#